data_AF-A0A969GKJ5-F1
#
_entry.id   AF-A0A969GKJ5-F1
#
_cell.length_a   1.000
_cell.length_b   1.000
_cell.length_c   1.000
_cell.angle_alpha   90.00
_cell.angle_beta   90.00
_cell.angle_gamma   90.00
#
_symmetry.space_group_name_H-M   'P 1'
#
loop_
_entity.id
_entity.type
_entity.pdbx_description
1 polymer ?
#
loop_
_entity_poly.entity_id
_entity_poly.type
_entity_poly.pdbx_seq_one_letter_code
_entity_poly.pdbx_strand_id
1 'polypeptide(L)'
;MPTFDELLYRLLLGVIRDKYGSSPLDRLRQDRAAMIAQFSPKITPLLADLENYPNLTLVDMTATDLAAMHRYMRRYRLLPRDALHLAAMQKVACFNLVSQDADFDVVPEIQRYVLSHVVSTGGGAACRGVPWAHVLAKAASNAATSIPQDWVDQAAQQ
;
A
#
# COMPACT_ATOMS: atom_id res chain seq x y z
N MET A 1 -4.75 1.13 -1.67
CA MET A 1 -3.90 -0.09 -1.60
C MET A 1 -4.61 -1.29 -2.25
N PRO A 2 -3.93 -2.14 -3.04
CA PRO A 2 -4.49 -3.44 -3.47
C PRO A 2 -4.61 -4.41 -2.30
N THR A 3 -5.66 -5.23 -2.30
CA THR A 3 -5.71 -6.41 -1.44
C THR A 3 -4.59 -7.38 -1.87
N PHE A 4 -4.18 -8.28 -0.98
CA PHE A 4 -3.06 -9.19 -1.26
C PHE A 4 -3.32 -10.06 -2.49
N ASP A 5 -4.56 -10.51 -2.69
CA ASP A 5 -5.01 -11.25 -3.87
C ASP A 5 -4.99 -10.39 -5.16
N GLU A 6 -5.34 -9.09 -5.08
CA GLU A 6 -5.26 -8.18 -6.23
C GLU A 6 -3.81 -7.93 -6.63
N LEU A 7 -2.90 -7.75 -5.67
CA LEU A 7 -1.47 -7.61 -5.91
C LEU A 7 -0.92 -8.87 -6.61
N LEU A 8 -1.23 -10.04 -6.06
CA LEU A 8 -0.89 -11.35 -6.60
C LEU A 8 -1.37 -11.53 -8.04
N TYR A 9 -2.63 -11.22 -8.28
CA TYR A 9 -3.24 -11.31 -9.58
C TYR A 9 -2.56 -10.38 -10.58
N ARG A 10 -2.28 -9.13 -10.19
CA ARG A 10 -1.56 -8.17 -11.04
C ARG A 10 -0.13 -8.59 -11.32
N LEU A 11 0.56 -9.18 -10.35
CA LEU A 11 1.91 -9.73 -10.53
C LEU A 11 1.90 -10.88 -11.54
N LEU A 12 0.92 -11.81 -11.43
CA LEU A 12 0.70 -12.88 -12.41
C LEU A 12 0.48 -12.32 -13.82
N LEU A 13 -0.41 -11.32 -13.96
CA LEU A 13 -0.65 -10.69 -15.26
C LEU A 13 0.59 -9.98 -15.82
N GLY A 14 1.39 -9.36 -14.95
CA GLY A 14 2.67 -8.75 -15.32
C GLY A 14 3.63 -9.77 -15.93
N VAL A 15 3.90 -10.88 -15.23
CA VAL A 15 4.84 -11.89 -15.72
C VAL A 15 4.35 -12.63 -16.97
N ILE A 16 3.03 -12.81 -17.14
CA ILE A 16 2.45 -13.34 -18.38
C ILE A 16 2.69 -12.36 -19.53
N ARG A 17 2.41 -11.07 -19.31
CA ARG A 17 2.57 -10.04 -20.34
C ARG A 17 4.01 -9.95 -20.81
N ASP A 18 4.96 -9.95 -19.89
CA ASP A 18 6.39 -9.84 -20.20
C ASP A 18 6.89 -11.01 -21.05
N LYS A 19 6.31 -12.20 -20.88
CA LYS A 19 6.67 -13.38 -21.68
C LYS A 19 6.02 -13.40 -23.05
N TYR A 20 4.75 -13.06 -23.15
CA TYR A 20 3.94 -13.32 -24.35
C TYR A 20 3.64 -12.09 -25.20
N GLY A 21 3.92 -10.88 -24.72
CA GLY A 21 3.69 -9.60 -25.44
C GLY A 21 2.24 -9.31 -25.83
N SER A 22 1.32 -10.22 -25.54
CA SER A 22 -0.11 -10.19 -25.86
C SER A 22 -0.92 -9.95 -24.60
N SER A 23 -2.24 -9.79 -24.74
CA SER A 23 -3.17 -9.62 -23.62
C SER A 23 -2.99 -10.75 -22.58
N PRO A 24 -2.46 -10.45 -21.38
CA PRO A 24 -2.19 -11.47 -20.37
C PRO A 24 -3.48 -12.12 -19.85
N LEU A 25 -4.58 -11.35 -19.85
CA LEU A 25 -5.91 -11.83 -19.48
C LEU A 25 -6.41 -12.89 -20.47
N ASP A 26 -6.22 -12.69 -21.77
CA ASP A 26 -6.70 -13.63 -22.76
C ASP A 26 -5.90 -14.92 -22.71
N ARG A 27 -4.58 -14.84 -22.51
CA ARG A 27 -3.73 -16.02 -22.28
C ARG A 27 -4.15 -16.80 -21.04
N LEU A 28 -4.40 -16.10 -19.93
CA LEU A 28 -4.85 -16.71 -18.69
C LEU A 28 -6.25 -17.35 -18.81
N ARG A 29 -7.12 -16.81 -19.66
CA ARG A 29 -8.45 -17.38 -19.95
C ARG A 29 -8.37 -18.61 -20.84
N GLN A 30 -7.49 -18.60 -21.84
CA GLN A 30 -7.33 -19.70 -22.80
C GLN A 30 -6.80 -20.97 -22.13
N ASP A 31 -5.78 -20.85 -21.27
CA ASP A 31 -5.17 -22.01 -20.62
C ASP A 31 -4.74 -21.68 -19.18
N ARG A 32 -5.73 -21.52 -18.31
CA ARG A 32 -5.52 -21.11 -16.92
C ARG A 32 -4.56 -22.06 -16.18
N ALA A 33 -4.75 -23.36 -16.32
CA ALA A 33 -3.98 -24.36 -15.59
C ALA A 33 -2.50 -24.33 -16.00
N ALA A 34 -2.22 -24.29 -17.31
CA ALA A 34 -0.84 -24.21 -17.79
C ALA A 34 -0.17 -22.88 -17.39
N MET A 35 -0.89 -21.76 -17.47
CA MET A 35 -0.33 -20.46 -17.06
C MET A 35 -0.01 -20.43 -15.57
N ILE A 36 -0.91 -20.91 -14.71
CA ILE A 36 -0.64 -20.98 -13.27
C ILE A 36 0.57 -21.89 -13.00
N ALA A 37 0.60 -23.11 -13.55
CA ALA A 37 1.70 -24.04 -13.35
C ALA A 37 3.05 -23.49 -13.83
N GLN A 38 3.03 -22.73 -14.92
CA GLN A 38 4.24 -22.15 -15.50
C GLN A 38 4.80 -20.98 -14.70
N PHE A 39 3.94 -20.11 -14.16
CA PHE A 39 4.37 -18.86 -13.54
C PHE A 39 4.37 -18.90 -12.01
N SER A 40 3.66 -19.84 -11.37
CA SER A 40 3.68 -19.98 -9.91
C SER A 40 5.10 -20.16 -9.34
N PRO A 41 6.04 -20.91 -9.95
CA PRO A 41 7.38 -21.06 -9.37
C PRO A 41 8.17 -19.75 -9.31
N LYS A 42 7.82 -18.76 -10.14
CA LYS A 42 8.43 -17.42 -10.12
C LYS A 42 7.77 -16.49 -9.11
N ILE A 43 6.46 -16.65 -8.88
CA ILE A 43 5.67 -15.78 -8.02
C ILE A 43 5.78 -16.20 -6.56
N THR A 44 5.79 -17.51 -6.27
CA THR A 44 5.80 -18.03 -4.90
C THR A 44 6.96 -17.51 -4.05
N PRO A 45 8.22 -17.45 -4.53
CA PRO A 45 9.30 -16.87 -3.73
C PRO A 45 9.08 -15.39 -3.41
N LEU A 46 8.56 -14.61 -4.37
CA LEU A 46 8.25 -13.18 -4.15
C LEU A 46 7.17 -12.98 -3.08
N LEU A 47 6.24 -13.92 -2.94
CA LEU A 47 5.26 -13.89 -1.87
C LEU A 47 5.88 -14.17 -0.52
N ALA A 48 6.71 -15.20 -0.45
CA ALA A 48 7.44 -15.52 0.77
C ALA A 48 8.31 -14.32 1.20
N ASP A 49 8.98 -13.65 0.26
CA ASP A 49 9.77 -12.45 0.54
C ASP A 49 8.88 -11.30 1.06
N LEU A 50 7.70 -11.10 0.46
CA LEU A 50 6.76 -10.07 0.88
C LEU A 50 6.20 -10.36 2.28
N GLU A 51 5.82 -11.60 2.57
CA GLU A 51 5.32 -12.05 3.87
C GLU A 51 6.37 -11.87 4.98
N ASN A 52 7.66 -11.99 4.65
CA ASN A 52 8.78 -11.81 5.58
C ASN A 52 9.36 -10.39 5.56
N TYR A 53 8.75 -9.45 4.83
CA TYR A 53 9.32 -8.12 4.67
C TYR A 53 9.25 -7.33 5.99
N PRO A 54 10.38 -6.76 6.46
CA PRO A 54 10.38 -6.00 7.70
C PRO A 54 9.48 -4.77 7.57
N ASN A 55 8.70 -4.49 8.63
CA ASN A 55 7.72 -3.40 8.67
C ASN A 55 6.53 -3.55 7.71
N LEU A 56 6.33 -4.73 7.09
CA LEU A 56 5.06 -5.08 6.47
C LEU A 56 4.20 -5.85 7.48
N THR A 57 2.96 -5.42 7.66
CA THR A 57 1.97 -6.15 8.46
C THR A 57 0.78 -6.47 7.57
N LEU A 58 0.47 -7.75 7.44
CA LEU A 58 -0.76 -8.20 6.79
C LEU A 58 -1.92 -8.06 7.78
N VAL A 59 -2.95 -7.36 7.38
CA VAL A 59 -4.15 -7.13 8.19
C VAL A 59 -5.27 -7.99 7.63
N ASP A 60 -5.68 -8.99 8.41
CA ASP A 60 -6.81 -9.85 8.04
C ASP A 60 -8.11 -9.05 8.00
N MET A 61 -8.93 -9.32 6.98
CA MET A 61 -10.26 -8.73 6.85
C MET A 61 -11.32 -9.79 7.08
N THR A 62 -12.22 -9.52 8.02
CA THR A 62 -13.29 -10.40 8.46
C THR A 62 -14.67 -9.85 8.07
N ALA A 63 -15.72 -10.66 8.22
CA ALA A 63 -17.09 -10.20 7.97
C ALA A 63 -17.49 -9.00 8.84
N THR A 64 -16.96 -8.88 10.06
CA THR A 64 -17.20 -7.75 10.96
C THR A 64 -16.65 -6.45 10.38
N ASP A 65 -15.53 -6.52 9.66
CA ASP A 65 -14.90 -5.36 9.03
C ASP A 65 -15.76 -4.81 7.87
N LEU A 66 -16.61 -5.64 7.26
CA LEU A 66 -17.58 -5.20 6.23
C LEU A 66 -18.67 -4.30 6.82
N ALA A 67 -19.08 -4.53 8.07
CA ALA A 67 -20.02 -3.64 8.75
C ALA A 67 -19.39 -2.25 9.00
N ALA A 68 -18.10 -2.21 9.35
CA ALA A 68 -17.35 -0.96 9.48
C ALA A 68 -17.21 -0.25 8.13
N MET A 69 -16.86 -0.98 7.06
CA MET A 69 -16.84 -0.47 5.69
C MET A 69 -18.18 0.19 5.31
N HIS A 70 -19.31 -0.50 5.47
CA HIS A 70 -20.63 0.07 5.17
C HIS A 70 -20.92 1.35 5.97
N ARG A 71 -20.51 1.40 7.25
CA ARG A 71 -20.65 2.59 8.07
C ARG A 71 -19.83 3.75 7.51
N TYR A 72 -18.57 3.51 7.11
CA TYR A 72 -17.70 4.55 6.56
C TYR A 72 -18.14 5.04 5.18
N MET A 73 -18.60 4.14 4.30
CA MET A 73 -19.20 4.53 3.02
C MET A 73 -20.33 5.53 3.24
N ARG A 74 -21.22 5.28 4.22
CA ARG A 74 -22.34 6.20 4.50
C ARG A 74 -21.88 7.50 5.16
N ARG A 75 -20.98 7.41 6.15
CA ARG A 75 -20.54 8.56 6.96
C ARG A 75 -19.66 9.52 6.16
N TYR A 76 -18.70 8.98 5.41
CA TYR A 76 -17.65 9.73 4.74
C TYR A 76 -17.81 9.76 3.21
N ARG A 77 -18.83 9.08 2.66
CA ARG A 77 -19.08 8.98 1.21
C ARG A 77 -17.92 8.36 0.41
N LEU A 78 -17.07 7.60 1.09
CA LEU A 78 -15.98 6.83 0.48
C LEU A 78 -16.52 5.71 -0.41
N LEU A 79 -15.78 5.38 -1.47
CA LEU A 79 -16.00 4.16 -2.23
C LEU A 79 -15.81 2.92 -1.34
N PRO A 80 -16.41 1.76 -1.67
CA PRO A 80 -16.29 0.56 -0.86
C PRO A 80 -14.84 0.18 -0.53
N ARG A 81 -13.95 0.31 -1.51
CA ARG A 81 -12.52 0.00 -1.35
C ARG A 81 -11.85 0.89 -0.31
N ASP A 82 -12.10 2.20 -0.37
CA ASP A 82 -11.45 3.17 0.50
C ASP A 82 -12.05 3.12 1.91
N ALA A 83 -13.36 2.87 2.01
CA ALA A 83 -14.01 2.57 3.28
C ALA A 83 -13.46 1.29 3.93
N LEU A 84 -13.12 0.27 3.14
CA LEU A 84 -12.49 -0.95 3.65
C LEU A 84 -11.04 -0.69 4.10
N HIS A 85 -10.30 0.18 3.41
CA HIS A 85 -8.99 0.66 3.88
C HIS A 85 -9.11 1.38 5.22
N LEU A 86 -10.10 2.26 5.38
CA LEU A 86 -10.33 2.93 6.65
C LEU A 86 -10.67 1.92 7.77
N ALA A 87 -11.45 0.88 7.47
CA ALA A 87 -11.71 -0.19 8.44
C ALA A 87 -10.42 -0.92 8.86
N ALA A 88 -9.54 -1.26 7.93
CA ALA A 88 -8.26 -1.87 8.22
C ALA A 88 -7.35 -0.95 9.05
N MET A 89 -7.26 0.33 8.67
CA MET A 89 -6.51 1.38 9.39
C MET A 89 -6.95 1.51 10.84
N GLN A 90 -8.27 1.54 11.08
CA GLN A 90 -8.81 1.62 12.43
C GLN A 90 -8.51 0.36 13.25
N LYS A 91 -8.54 -0.82 12.63
CA LYS A 91 -8.25 -2.10 13.30
C LYS A 91 -6.83 -2.15 13.89
N VAL A 92 -5.87 -1.51 13.23
CA VAL A 92 -4.47 -1.44 13.67
C VAL A 92 -4.08 -0.10 14.28
N ALA A 93 -5.05 0.78 14.53
CA ALA A 93 -4.83 2.14 15.05
C ALA A 93 -3.79 2.97 14.25
N CYS A 94 -3.74 2.79 12.93
CA CYS A 94 -2.83 3.53 12.04
C CYS A 94 -3.59 4.56 11.22
N PHE A 95 -3.34 5.84 11.49
CA PHE A 95 -4.06 6.96 10.84
C PHE A 95 -3.16 7.87 10.01
N ASN A 96 -1.87 7.55 9.91
CA ASN A 96 -0.95 8.20 8.98
C ASN A 96 -1.01 7.42 7.64
N LEU A 97 -1.53 8.05 6.59
CA LEU A 97 -1.75 7.40 5.29
C LEU A 97 -0.91 8.06 4.21
N VAL A 98 -0.02 7.30 3.56
CA VAL A 98 0.63 7.75 2.32
C VAL A 98 -0.27 7.40 1.14
N SER A 99 -0.89 8.39 0.50
CA SER A 99 -1.79 8.18 -0.64
C SER A 99 -1.92 9.41 -1.53
N GLN A 100 -1.99 9.17 -2.85
CA GLN A 100 -2.37 10.18 -3.83
C GLN A 100 -3.89 10.42 -3.89
N ASP A 101 -4.67 9.55 -3.26
CA ASP A 101 -6.11 9.63 -3.23
C ASP A 101 -6.59 10.67 -2.21
N ALA A 102 -7.17 11.77 -2.71
CA ALA A 102 -7.66 12.88 -1.90
C ALA A 102 -9.00 12.56 -1.21
N ASP A 103 -9.69 11.47 -1.58
CA ASP A 103 -10.97 11.12 -0.98
C ASP A 103 -10.86 10.82 0.52
N PHE A 104 -9.67 10.46 1.00
CA PHE A 104 -9.40 10.28 2.43
C PHE A 104 -9.35 11.58 3.24
N ASP A 105 -9.25 12.75 2.61
CA ASP A 105 -9.21 14.05 3.32
C ASP A 105 -10.53 14.38 4.03
N VAL A 106 -11.63 13.71 3.65
CA VAL A 106 -12.93 13.87 4.30
C VAL A 106 -13.03 13.15 5.65
N VAL A 107 -12.03 12.34 6.01
CA VAL A 107 -11.97 11.57 7.26
C VAL A 107 -11.12 12.33 8.28
N PRO A 108 -11.71 12.97 9.30
CA PRO A 108 -10.98 13.87 10.21
C PRO A 108 -9.82 13.21 10.95
N GLU A 109 -9.91 11.90 11.20
CA GLU A 109 -8.92 11.14 11.93
C GLU A 109 -7.66 10.83 11.08
N ILE A 110 -7.73 10.90 9.75
CA ILE A 110 -6.62 10.55 8.86
C ILE A 110 -5.70 11.74 8.63
N GLN A 111 -4.41 11.54 8.88
CA GLN A 111 -3.35 12.40 8.38
C GLN A 111 -2.82 11.82 7.06
N ARG A 112 -3.22 12.41 5.94
CA ARG A 112 -2.71 12.01 4.62
C ARG A 112 -1.37 12.68 4.30
N TYR A 113 -0.45 11.90 3.74
CA TYR A 113 0.82 12.34 3.18
C TYR A 113 0.84 12.02 1.69
N VAL A 114 1.39 12.95 0.91
CA VAL A 114 1.52 12.80 -0.53
C VAL A 114 3.00 12.69 -0.87
N LEU A 115 3.36 11.68 -1.66
CA LEU A 115 4.70 11.61 -2.22
C LEU A 115 4.80 12.62 -3.36
N SER A 116 5.47 13.74 -3.11
CA SER A 116 5.92 14.64 -4.17
C SER A 116 7.21 14.10 -4.76
N HIS A 117 7.26 13.89 -6.08
CA HIS A 117 8.53 13.67 -6.74
C HIS A 117 9.38 14.94 -6.55
N VAL A 118 10.44 14.85 -5.75
CA VAL A 118 11.52 15.83 -5.81
C VAL A 118 12.24 15.53 -7.12
N VAL A 119 11.82 16.17 -8.20
CA VAL A 119 12.68 16.30 -9.36
C VAL A 119 13.76 17.27 -8.91
N SER A 120 14.97 16.78 -8.66
CA SER A 120 16.16 17.59 -8.47
C SER A 120 16.45 18.38 -9.75
N THR A 121 15.64 19.39 -10.01
CA THR A 121 15.97 20.46 -10.93
C THR A 121 16.81 21.42 -10.14
N GLY A 122 18.09 21.54 -10.51
CA GLY A 122 18.96 22.54 -9.92
C GLY A 122 18.31 23.92 -10.05
N GLY A 123 18.19 24.61 -8.91
CA GLY A 123 17.95 26.05 -8.86
C GLY A 123 16.50 26.47 -8.61
N GLY A 124 16.19 26.73 -7.34
CA GLY A 124 15.33 27.84 -6.96
C GLY A 124 13.88 27.53 -6.61
N ALA A 125 13.49 27.95 -5.40
CA ALA A 125 12.15 28.08 -4.84
C ALA A 125 11.50 26.84 -4.19
N ALA A 126 11.34 26.96 -2.87
CA ALA A 126 10.87 25.95 -1.94
C ALA A 126 9.37 25.66 -2.07
N CYS A 127 9.05 24.42 -2.44
CA CYS A 127 7.83 23.76 -1.97
C CYS A 127 8.20 23.01 -0.68
N ARG A 128 7.59 23.38 0.45
CA ARG A 128 7.79 22.75 1.75
C ARG A 128 7.18 21.33 1.74
N GLY A 129 7.90 20.37 1.17
CA GLY A 129 7.68 18.96 1.45
C GLY A 129 7.95 18.68 2.93
N VAL A 130 7.08 17.90 3.58
CA VAL A 130 7.33 17.46 4.95
C VAL A 130 8.50 16.48 4.90
N PRO A 131 9.61 16.72 5.61
CA PRO A 131 10.77 15.83 5.59
C PRO A 131 10.38 14.42 6.03
N TRP A 132 10.91 13.39 5.37
CA TRP A 132 10.66 11.98 5.71
C TRP A 132 10.93 11.67 7.19
N ALA A 133 11.97 12.28 7.76
CA ALA A 133 12.27 12.18 9.19
C ALA A 133 11.08 12.60 10.08
N HIS A 134 10.30 13.59 9.65
CA HIS A 134 9.12 14.07 10.38
C HIS A 134 7.92 13.13 10.25
N VAL A 135 7.74 12.50 9.09
CA VAL A 135 6.70 11.48 8.85
C VAL A 135 7.00 10.23 9.68
N LEU A 136 8.24 9.76 9.66
CA LEU A 136 8.70 8.61 10.43
C LEU A 136 8.64 8.86 11.94
N ALA A 137 9.05 10.03 12.42
CA ALA A 137 8.97 10.39 13.84
C ALA A 137 7.52 10.45 14.35
N LYS A 138 6.57 10.93 13.53
CA LYS A 138 5.15 11.03 13.92
C LYS A 138 4.41 9.68 13.79
N ALA A 139 4.85 8.80 12.88
CA ALA A 139 4.42 7.41 12.87
C ALA A 139 4.93 6.66 14.11
N ALA A 140 6.18 6.93 14.54
CA ALA A 140 6.79 6.37 15.74
C ALA A 140 6.12 6.82 17.04
N SER A 141 5.59 8.05 17.12
CA SER A 141 4.93 8.51 18.35
C SER A 141 3.58 7.84 18.61
N ASN A 142 2.97 7.26 17.56
CA ASN A 142 1.64 6.65 17.62
C ASN A 142 1.69 5.12 17.72
N ALA A 143 2.80 4.50 17.32
CA ALA A 143 3.07 3.08 17.54
C ALA A 143 3.92 2.93 18.81
N ALA A 144 3.50 2.10 19.76
CA ALA A 144 4.23 1.84 21.01
C ALA A 144 5.51 1.00 20.79
N THR A 145 6.35 1.37 19.83
CA THR A 145 7.58 0.67 19.48
C THR A 145 8.61 1.68 19.02
N SER A 146 9.70 1.80 19.79
CA SER A 146 10.83 2.68 19.49
C SER A 146 11.50 2.28 18.18
N ILE A 147 11.58 3.20 17.22
CA ILE A 147 12.37 3.03 16.00
C ILE A 147 13.86 3.02 16.36
N PRO A 148 14.67 2.11 15.81
CA PRO A 148 16.12 2.11 15.98
C PRO A 148 16.77 3.42 15.50
N GLN A 149 17.64 4.01 16.33
CA GLN A 149 18.26 5.33 16.09
C GLN A 149 19.11 5.38 14.80
N ASP A 150 19.69 4.26 14.40
CA ASP A 150 20.47 4.11 13.17
C ASP A 150 19.65 4.34 11.89
N TRP A 151 18.33 4.16 11.95
CA TRP A 151 17.43 4.46 10.83
C TRP A 151 17.14 5.96 10.71
N VAL A 152 17.06 6.66 11.85
CA VAL A 152 16.92 8.12 11.88
C VAL A 152 18.18 8.77 11.29
N ASP A 153 19.34 8.23 11.64
CA ASP A 153 20.64 8.74 11.19
C ASP A 153 20.85 8.51 9.68
N GLN A 154 20.37 7.38 9.12
CA GLN A 154 20.42 7.12 7.67
C GLN A 154 19.47 8.03 6.87
N ALA A 155 18.29 8.35 7.42
CA ALA A 155 17.34 9.25 6.77
C ALA A 155 17.79 10.72 6.77
N ALA A 156 18.72 11.11 7.67
CA ALA A 156 19.28 12.46 7.73
C ALA A 156 20.45 12.69 6.76
N GLN A 157 20.95 11.64 6.10
CA GLN A 157 22.08 11.69 5.18
C GLN A 157 21.67 11.72 3.69
N GLN A 158 20.37 11.78 3.39
CA GLN A 158 19.79 11.87 2.04
C GLN A 158 18.98 13.16 1.86
#